data_AF-A0A2B4R6Z5-F1
#
_entry.id   AF-A0A2B4R6Z5-F1
#
_cell.length_a   1.000
_cell.length_b   1.000
_cell.length_c   1.000
_cell.angle_alpha   90.00
_cell.angle_beta   90.00
_cell.angle_gamma   90.00
#
_symmetry.space_group_name_H-M   'P 1'
#
loop_
_entity.id
_entity.type
_entity.pdbx_description
1 polymer ?
#
loop_
_entity_poly.entity_id
_entity_poly.type
_entity_poly.pdbx_seq_one_letter_code
_entity_poly.pdbx_strand_id
1 'polypeptide(L)'
;MDCPENLADEARQEERNLLALPVRLGGLGIANPVELASQEDEDSVTVTGTLTQRIIHQEHHTPDEADNNAAKSRAIAKKREAVKESEVRVKNMLTPNSLKVKEQASERGASSWLTVIPLKALGYDLNKGEFRDALT
;
A
#
# COMPACT_ATOMS: atom_id res chain seq x y z
N MET A 1 -6.42 -35.09 19.99
CA MET A 1 -5.61 -33.93 20.41
C MET A 1 -5.27 -33.19 19.12
N ASP A 2 -6.12 -32.23 18.75
CA ASP A 2 -5.82 -31.32 17.64
C ASP A 2 -4.82 -30.27 18.13
N CYS A 3 -3.73 -30.14 17.40
CA CYS A 3 -2.71 -29.13 17.66
C CYS A 3 -3.30 -27.74 17.33
N PRO A 4 -3.06 -26.68 18.13
CA PRO A 4 -3.59 -25.34 17.89
C PRO A 4 -2.78 -24.59 16.82
N GLU A 5 -2.54 -25.24 15.67
CA GLU A 5 -1.72 -24.70 14.58
C GLU A 5 -2.44 -23.56 13.83
N ASN A 6 -3.77 -23.61 13.75
CA ASN A 6 -4.59 -22.60 13.07
C ASN A 6 -4.56 -21.21 13.74
N LEU A 7 -4.46 -21.13 15.08
CA LEU A 7 -4.59 -19.84 15.80
C LEU A 7 -3.37 -18.93 15.60
N ALA A 8 -2.18 -19.53 15.43
CA ALA A 8 -0.94 -18.78 15.22
C ALA A 8 -0.82 -18.25 13.79
N ASP A 9 -1.35 -18.99 12.81
CA ASP A 9 -1.33 -18.56 11.41
C ASP A 9 -2.38 -17.49 11.10
N GLU A 10 -3.53 -17.52 11.78
CA GLU A 10 -4.54 -16.46 11.75
C GLU A 10 -4.00 -15.15 12.34
N ALA A 11 -3.38 -15.19 13.54
CA ALA A 11 -2.77 -14.01 14.16
C ALA A 11 -1.68 -13.38 13.29
N ARG A 12 -0.89 -14.20 12.58
CA ARG A 12 0.09 -13.71 11.60
C ARG A 12 -0.57 -13.08 10.37
N GLN A 13 -1.75 -13.54 9.96
CA GLN A 13 -2.46 -12.97 8.82
C GLN A 13 -3.08 -11.61 9.16
N GLU A 14 -3.64 -11.43 10.35
CA GLU A 14 -4.15 -10.13 10.83
C GLU A 14 -3.04 -9.07 10.83
N GLU A 15 -1.87 -9.41 11.38
CA GLU A 15 -0.71 -8.53 11.38
C GLU A 15 -0.25 -8.21 9.95
N ARG A 16 -0.13 -9.21 9.07
CA ARG A 16 0.21 -8.98 7.66
C ARG A 16 -0.78 -8.04 6.97
N ASN A 17 -2.08 -8.22 7.20
CA ASN A 17 -3.11 -7.36 6.62
C ASN A 17 -3.00 -5.91 7.14
N LEU A 18 -2.70 -5.73 8.43
CA LEU A 18 -2.45 -4.42 9.02
C LEU A 18 -1.21 -3.75 8.41
N LEU A 19 -0.09 -4.47 8.33
CA LEU A 19 1.17 -3.94 7.78
C LEU A 19 1.07 -3.59 6.29
N ALA A 20 0.21 -4.30 5.54
CA ALA A 20 -0.08 -4.01 4.15
C ALA A 20 -0.82 -2.70 3.92
N LEU A 21 -1.56 -2.20 4.92
CA LEU A 21 -2.22 -0.90 4.82
C LEU A 21 -1.19 0.23 4.65
N PRO A 22 -1.52 1.29 3.92
CA PRO A 22 -0.70 2.48 3.87
C PRO A 22 -0.47 3.07 5.26
N VAL A 23 0.67 3.74 5.40
CA VAL A 23 1.10 4.39 6.64
C VAL A 23 0.05 5.35 7.23
N ARG A 24 -0.65 6.12 6.38
CA ARG A 24 -1.74 7.03 6.81
C ARG A 24 -2.97 6.32 7.41
N LEU A 25 -3.05 4.99 7.27
CA LEU A 25 -4.09 4.13 7.82
C LEU A 25 -3.53 3.21 8.93
N GLY A 26 -2.35 3.54 9.48
CA GLY A 26 -1.74 2.82 10.59
C GLY A 26 -0.98 1.55 10.21
N GLY A 27 -0.77 1.28 8.91
CA GLY A 27 0.08 0.20 8.43
C GLY A 27 1.49 0.67 8.05
N LEU A 28 2.21 -0.11 7.24
CA LEU A 28 3.56 0.22 6.74
C LEU A 28 3.66 0.28 5.21
N GLY A 29 2.58 -0.05 4.49
CA GLY A 29 2.57 -0.13 3.03
C GLY A 29 3.34 -1.33 2.48
N ILE A 30 3.59 -2.36 3.31
CA ILE A 30 4.29 -3.58 2.90
C ILE A 30 3.27 -4.53 2.28
N ALA A 31 3.08 -4.38 0.97
CA ALA A 31 2.10 -5.12 0.21
C ALA A 31 2.34 -6.65 0.24
N ASN A 32 1.26 -7.44 0.26
CA ASN A 32 1.33 -8.89 0.07
C ASN A 32 1.33 -9.22 -1.44
N PRO A 33 2.47 -9.65 -2.02
CA PRO A 33 2.55 -9.92 -3.46
C PRO A 33 1.63 -11.06 -3.89
N VAL A 34 1.36 -12.03 -3.01
CA VAL A 34 0.51 -13.19 -3.32
C VAL A 34 -0.94 -12.77 -3.58
N GLU A 35 -1.45 -11.83 -2.79
CA GLU A 35 -2.81 -11.32 -2.95
C GLU A 35 -2.94 -10.34 -4.12
N LEU A 36 -1.89 -9.56 -4.39
CA LEU A 36 -1.93 -8.52 -5.41
C LEU A 36 -1.52 -8.98 -6.80
N ALA A 37 -0.76 -10.07 -6.93
CA ALA A 37 -0.13 -10.48 -8.19
C ALA A 37 -1.12 -10.54 -9.36
N SER A 38 -2.26 -11.23 -9.18
CA SER A 38 -3.26 -11.36 -10.25
C SER A 38 -3.83 -10.01 -10.65
N GLN A 39 -4.13 -9.15 -9.68
CA GLN A 39 -4.75 -7.87 -9.99
C GLN A 39 -3.78 -6.88 -10.63
N GLU A 40 -2.54 -6.83 -10.14
CA GLU A 40 -1.49 -5.95 -10.67
C GLU A 40 -1.06 -6.42 -12.08
N ASP A 41 -1.10 -7.72 -12.38
CA ASP A 41 -0.87 -8.24 -13.73
C ASP A 41 -1.99 -7.80 -14.70
N GLU A 42 -3.26 -8.00 -14.33
CA GLU A 42 -4.41 -7.53 -15.13
C GLU A 42 -4.36 -6.02 -15.39
N ASP A 43 -4.06 -5.23 -14.35
CA ASP A 43 -3.96 -3.79 -14.46
C ASP A 43 -2.77 -3.38 -15.35
N SER A 44 -1.64 -4.07 -15.25
CA SER A 44 -0.46 -3.87 -16.12
C SER A 44 -0.78 -4.16 -17.59
N VAL A 45 -1.40 -5.31 -17.87
CA VAL A 45 -1.84 -5.68 -19.23
C VAL A 45 -2.82 -4.66 -19.78
N THR A 46 -3.78 -4.20 -18.96
CA THR A 46 -4.77 -3.20 -19.37
C THR A 46 -4.14 -1.85 -19.67
N VAL A 47 -3.24 -1.35 -18.82
CA VAL A 47 -2.59 -0.05 -18.99
C VAL A 47 -1.60 -0.05 -20.16
N THR A 48 -0.90 -1.16 -20.38
CA THR A 48 0.08 -1.29 -21.45
C THR A 48 -0.51 -1.76 -22.78
N GLY A 49 -1.77 -2.24 -22.79
CA GLY A 49 -2.40 -2.85 -23.96
C GLY A 49 -2.32 -2.01 -25.23
N THR A 50 -2.62 -0.70 -25.15
CA THR A 50 -2.53 0.20 -26.31
C THR A 50 -1.10 0.27 -26.87
N LEU A 51 -0.10 0.37 -25.99
CA LEU A 51 1.30 0.40 -26.40
C LEU A 51 1.72 -0.94 -27.03
N THR A 52 1.33 -2.06 -26.42
CA THR A 52 1.62 -3.41 -26.93
C THR A 52 1.03 -3.60 -28.33
N GLN A 53 -0.22 -3.19 -28.57
CA GLN A 53 -0.83 -3.28 -29.90
C GLN A 53 -0.06 -2.46 -30.93
N ARG A 54 0.37 -1.25 -30.60
CA ARG A 54 1.16 -0.42 -31.53
C ARG A 54 2.52 -1.03 -31.87
N ILE A 55 3.19 -1.63 -30.89
CA ILE A 55 4.45 -2.36 -31.11
C ILE A 55 4.23 -3.52 -32.09
N ILE A 56 3.15 -4.29 -31.90
CA ILE A 56 2.80 -5.42 -32.79
C ILE A 56 2.56 -4.94 -34.23
N HIS A 57 1.85 -3.83 -34.41
CA HIS A 57 1.55 -3.25 -35.72
C HIS A 57 2.70 -2.39 -36.29
N GLN A 58 3.83 -2.30 -35.58
CA GLN A 58 4.99 -1.46 -35.92
C GLN A 58 4.61 0.02 -36.15
N GLU A 59 3.65 0.51 -35.39
CA GLU A 59 3.26 1.91 -35.41
C GLU A 59 4.31 2.78 -34.70
N HIS A 60 4.94 3.70 -35.42
CA HIS A 60 6.03 4.55 -34.89
C HIS A 60 5.56 5.72 -34.02
N HIS A 61 4.25 5.90 -33.84
CA HIS A 61 3.67 7.02 -33.08
C HIS A 61 3.22 6.56 -31.70
N THR A 62 3.53 7.35 -30.68
CA THR A 62 3.19 7.05 -29.28
C THR A 62 1.69 7.05 -29.06
N PRO A 63 1.15 6.15 -28.19
CA PRO A 63 -0.25 6.18 -27.75
C PRO A 63 -0.72 7.58 -27.39
N ASP A 64 -2.00 7.86 -27.66
CA ASP A 64 -2.57 9.13 -27.25
C ASP A 64 -2.43 9.32 -25.74
N GLU A 65 -2.05 10.53 -25.35
CA GLU A 65 -1.75 10.84 -23.96
C GLU A 65 -3.02 10.83 -23.10
N ALA A 66 -4.15 11.31 -23.66
CA ALA A 66 -5.41 11.32 -22.95
C ALA A 66 -5.89 9.88 -22.67
N ASP A 67 -5.76 8.98 -23.65
CA ASP A 67 -6.07 7.56 -23.48
C ASP A 67 -5.18 6.89 -22.41
N ASN A 68 -3.87 7.17 -22.42
CA ASN A 68 -2.93 6.64 -21.43
C ASN A 68 -3.27 7.14 -20.01
N ASN A 69 -3.52 8.45 -19.88
CA ASN A 69 -3.89 9.07 -18.61
C ASN A 69 -5.24 8.54 -18.11
N ALA A 70 -6.20 8.30 -19.00
CA ALA A 70 -7.47 7.68 -18.64
C ALA A 70 -7.29 6.24 -18.12
N ALA A 71 -6.47 5.42 -18.80
CA ALA A 71 -6.16 4.06 -18.35
C ALA A 71 -5.48 4.03 -16.97
N LYS A 72 -4.44 4.87 -16.78
CA LYS A 72 -3.77 5.05 -15.49
C LYS A 72 -4.74 5.51 -14.40
N SER A 73 -5.58 6.49 -14.71
CA SER A 73 -6.54 7.04 -13.73
C SER A 73 -7.55 5.99 -13.28
N ARG A 74 -8.02 5.13 -14.19
CA ARG A 74 -8.90 3.99 -13.85
C ARG A 74 -8.20 2.98 -12.93
N ALA A 75 -6.96 2.60 -13.24
CA ALA A 75 -6.18 1.69 -12.39
C ALA A 75 -5.93 2.28 -10.99
N ILE A 76 -5.57 3.57 -10.91
CA ILE A 76 -5.39 4.27 -9.63
C ILE A 76 -6.71 4.34 -8.84
N ALA A 77 -7.84 4.62 -9.50
CA ALA A 77 -9.15 4.65 -8.84
C ALA A 77 -9.50 3.27 -8.27
N LYS A 78 -9.33 2.20 -9.05
CA LYS A 78 -9.55 0.82 -8.60
C LYS A 78 -8.69 0.47 -7.38
N LYS A 79 -7.38 0.81 -7.42
CA LYS A 79 -6.46 0.61 -6.30
C LYS A 79 -6.87 1.38 -5.04
N ARG A 80 -7.38 2.60 -5.19
CA ARG A 80 -7.88 3.40 -4.07
C ARG A 80 -9.10 2.76 -3.41
N GLU A 81 -10.03 2.22 -4.20
CA GLU A 81 -11.19 1.51 -3.65
C GLU A 81 -10.78 0.21 -2.96
N ALA A 82 -9.86 -0.57 -3.53
CA ALA A 82 -9.31 -1.77 -2.91
C ALA A 82 -8.66 -1.47 -1.54
N VAL A 83 -7.93 -0.35 -1.44
CA VAL A 83 -7.35 0.09 -0.15
C VAL A 83 -8.44 0.41 0.87
N LYS A 84 -9.53 1.09 0.48
CA LYS A 84 -10.65 1.36 1.42
C LYS A 84 -11.30 0.06 1.90
N GLU A 85 -11.51 -0.89 1.00
CA GLU A 85 -12.08 -2.19 1.36
C GLU A 85 -11.15 -2.94 2.32
N SER A 86 -9.85 -2.95 2.04
CA SER A 86 -8.85 -3.55 2.93
C SER A 86 -8.84 -2.90 4.32
N GLU A 87 -9.05 -1.59 4.41
CA GLU A 87 -9.11 -0.90 5.69
C GLU A 87 -10.31 -1.35 6.54
N VAL A 88 -11.48 -1.47 5.91
CA VAL A 88 -12.69 -1.98 6.58
C VAL A 88 -12.49 -3.42 7.01
N ARG A 89 -11.91 -4.25 6.14
CA ARG A 89 -11.60 -5.66 6.43
C ARG A 89 -10.69 -5.78 7.65
N VAL A 90 -9.60 -5.02 7.70
CA VAL A 90 -8.66 -5.01 8.82
C VAL A 90 -9.35 -4.55 10.11
N LYS A 91 -10.14 -3.46 10.08
CA LYS A 91 -10.86 -2.98 11.26
C LYS A 91 -11.75 -4.06 11.89
N ASN A 92 -12.38 -4.90 11.08
CA ASN A 92 -13.27 -5.97 11.55
C ASN A 92 -12.53 -7.19 12.13
N MET A 93 -11.24 -7.35 11.80
CA MET A 93 -10.40 -8.45 12.29
C MET A 93 -9.66 -8.09 13.58
N LEU A 94 -9.35 -6.81 13.81
CA LEU A 94 -8.54 -6.39 14.94
C LEU A 94 -9.27 -6.49 16.29
N THR A 95 -8.54 -6.90 17.32
CA THR A 95 -8.98 -6.78 18.71
C THR A 95 -9.13 -5.30 19.11
N PRO A 96 -9.93 -4.97 20.16
CA PRO A 96 -10.09 -3.59 20.62
C PRO A 96 -8.77 -2.87 20.95
N ASN A 97 -7.79 -3.59 21.50
CA ASN A 97 -6.48 -3.03 21.80
C ASN A 97 -5.69 -2.72 20.52
N SER A 98 -5.64 -3.67 19.58
CA SER A 98 -4.95 -3.47 18.31
C SER A 98 -5.57 -2.37 17.46
N LEU A 99 -6.90 -2.24 17.51
CA LEU A 99 -7.63 -1.16 16.84
C LEU A 99 -7.22 0.21 17.38
N LYS A 100 -7.11 0.35 18.70
CA LYS A 100 -6.65 1.59 19.35
C LYS A 100 -5.23 1.98 18.93
N VAL A 101 -4.31 1.01 18.86
CA VAL A 101 -2.93 1.23 18.40
C VAL A 101 -2.94 1.68 16.92
N LYS A 102 -3.73 1.02 16.08
CA LYS A 102 -3.89 1.40 14.67
C LYS A 102 -4.43 2.82 14.50
N GLU A 103 -5.43 3.22 15.30
CA GLU A 103 -5.97 4.58 15.29
C GLU A 103 -4.92 5.61 15.67
N GLN A 104 -4.14 5.37 16.73
CA GLN A 104 -3.03 6.23 17.14
C GLN A 104 -1.96 6.33 16.05
N ALA A 105 -1.61 5.22 15.39
CA ALA A 105 -0.65 5.21 14.28
C ALA A 105 -1.17 5.95 13.02
N SER A 106 -2.49 6.09 12.90
CA SER A 106 -3.16 6.83 11.81
C SER A 106 -3.27 8.33 12.08
N GLU A 107 -2.89 8.80 13.28
CA GLU A 107 -2.94 10.21 13.63
C GLU A 107 -1.98 11.04 12.76
N ARG A 108 -2.38 12.28 12.49
CA ARG A 108 -1.59 13.20 11.67
C ARG A 108 -0.24 13.44 12.31
N GLY A 109 0.82 13.03 11.62
CA GLY A 109 2.21 13.24 12.06
C GLY A 109 2.82 12.04 12.80
N ALA A 110 2.02 11.07 13.27
CA ALA A 110 2.50 9.85 13.94
C ALA A 110 3.49 9.06 13.08
N SER A 111 3.31 9.15 11.76
CA SER A 111 4.04 8.41 10.76
C SER A 111 4.95 9.27 9.87
N SER A 112 5.19 10.53 10.26
CA SER A 112 5.96 11.49 9.45
C SER A 112 7.33 10.92 9.05
N TRP A 113 8.07 10.36 10.01
CA TRP A 113 9.40 9.79 9.80
C TRP A 113 9.46 8.59 8.83
N LEU A 114 8.34 7.87 8.63
CA LEU A 114 8.24 6.77 7.65
C LEU A 114 7.96 7.27 6.22
N THR A 115 7.44 8.50 6.09
CA THR A 115 6.99 9.04 4.79
C THR A 115 7.85 10.20 4.28
N VAL A 116 8.65 10.81 5.14
CA VAL A 116 9.54 11.92 4.79
C VAL A 116 10.76 11.39 4.04
N ILE A 117 11.06 12.02 2.91
CA ILE A 117 12.34 11.82 2.23
C ILE A 117 13.39 12.64 3.01
N PRO A 118 14.44 12.01 3.58
CA PRO A 118 15.44 12.71 4.37
C PRO A 118 16.31 13.56 3.44
N LEU A 119 15.94 14.82 3.28
CA LEU A 119 16.63 15.79 2.42
C LEU A 119 17.36 16.81 3.30
N LYS A 120 18.68 16.65 3.39
CA LYS A 120 19.56 17.55 4.16
C LYS A 120 19.46 19.01 3.73
N ALA A 121 19.30 19.27 2.44
CA ALA A 121 19.17 20.63 1.90
C ALA A 121 17.90 21.36 2.39
N LEU A 122 16.88 20.61 2.81
CA LEU A 122 15.60 21.14 3.32
C LEU A 122 15.47 20.98 4.85
N GLY A 123 16.50 20.45 5.52
CA GLY A 123 16.47 20.16 6.96
C GLY A 123 15.47 19.07 7.34
N TYR A 124 15.21 18.13 6.43
CA TYR A 124 14.29 17.00 6.66
C TYR A 124 15.01 15.74 7.14
N ASP A 125 16.32 15.80 7.35
CA ASP A 125 17.10 14.74 7.99
C ASP A 125 16.94 14.78 9.51
N LEU A 126 16.64 13.64 10.10
CA LEU A 126 16.60 13.49 11.56
C LEU A 126 18.01 13.21 12.08
N ASN A 127 18.45 13.96 13.07
CA ASN A 127 19.67 13.62 13.80
C ASN A 127 19.42 12.40 14.71
N LYS A 128 20.50 11.81 15.24
CA LYS A 128 20.41 10.58 16.06
C LYS A 128 19.46 10.71 17.26
N GLY A 129 19.40 11.90 17.87
CA GLY A 129 18.51 12.18 19.00
C GLY A 129 17.06 12.24 18.55
N GLU A 130 16.76 13.04 17.53
CA GLU A 130 15.41 13.19 16.96
C GLU A 130 14.86 11.86 16.45
N PHE A 131 15.70 11.02 15.84
CA PHE A 131 15.29 9.68 15.42
C PHE A 131 14.92 8.79 16.61
N ARG A 132 15.69 8.84 17.69
CA ARG A 132 15.40 8.06 18.90
C ARG A 132 14.12 8.55 19.57
N ASP A 133 13.95 9.87 19.69
CA ASP A 133 12.77 10.48 20.27
C ASP A 133 11.51 10.17 19.45
N ALA A 134 11.63 10.00 18.13
CA ALA A 134 10.53 9.56 17.28
C ALA A 134 10.15 8.08 17.45
N LEU A 135 11.02 7.24 18.03
CA LEU A 135 10.77 5.83 18.30
C LEU A 135 10.23 5.57 19.72
N THR A 136 10.30 6.57 20.62
CA THR A 136 10.03 6.40 22.06
C THR A 136 8.76 7.12 22.47
#